data_AF-A0A2X0V6Z3-F1
#
_entry.id   AF-A0A2X0V6Z3-F1
#
_cell.length_a   1.000
_cell.length_b   1.000
_cell.length_c   1.000
_cell.angle_alpha   90.00
_cell.angle_beta   90.00
_cell.angle_gamma   90.00
#
_symmetry.space_group_name_H-M   'P 1'
#
loop_
_entity.id
_entity.type
_entity.pdbx_description
1 polymer ?
#
loop_
_entity_poly.entity_id
_entity_poly.type
_entity_poly.pdbx_seq_one_letter_code
_entity_poly.pdbx_strand_id
1 'polypeptide(L)'
;MIDDIEIDTKQNEVKYGDILFTTSSETPNEVGMSSVWLENKRNIYLNSFCFGYRINITINYYYMAYYLRADVFRRNICLLAQGISRYNISKNKVMDINIFLPQNNEQTKIGNLLLTLDNLLTLHQRM
;
A
#
# COMPACT_ATOMS: atom_id res chain seq x y z
N MET A 1 -22.05 22.21 -8.51
CA MET A 1 -20.87 23.06 -8.30
C MET A 1 -19.94 22.21 -7.45
N ILE A 2 -18.82 21.76 -8.01
CA ILE A 2 -17.81 21.05 -7.21
C ILE A 2 -17.01 22.18 -6.58
N ASP A 3 -17.07 22.30 -5.26
CA ASP A 3 -16.37 23.38 -4.57
C ASP A 3 -14.87 23.27 -4.85
N ASP A 4 -14.25 24.41 -5.14
CA ASP A 4 -12.80 24.49 -5.32
C ASP A 4 -12.14 24.07 -4.01
N ILE A 5 -11.38 22.97 -4.06
CA ILE A 5 -10.63 22.47 -2.92
C ILE A 5 -9.50 23.46 -2.65
N GLU A 6 -9.55 24.15 -1.51
CA GLU A 6 -8.49 25.05 -1.07
C GLU A 6 -7.17 24.27 -0.92
N ILE A 7 -6.07 24.82 -1.47
CA ILE A 7 -4.75 24.19 -1.39
C ILE A 7 -4.20 24.37 0.03
N ASP A 8 -4.31 23.33 0.85
CA ASP A 8 -3.67 23.29 2.17
C ASP A 8 -2.22 22.77 2.06
N THR A 9 -1.27 23.68 2.26
CA THR A 9 0.19 23.38 2.25
C THR A 9 0.64 22.40 3.33
N LYS A 10 -0.21 22.11 4.33
CA LYS A 10 0.06 21.10 5.37
C LYS A 10 -0.37 19.69 4.95
N GLN A 11 -1.15 19.54 3.89
CA GLN A 11 -1.55 18.23 3.40
C GLN A 11 -0.38 17.50 2.75
N ASN A 12 -0.35 16.19 2.97
CA ASN A 12 0.66 15.33 2.37
C ASN A 12 0.25 15.00 0.94
N GLU A 13 0.95 15.58 -0.03
CA GLU A 13 0.82 15.23 -1.45
C GLU A 13 1.30 13.78 -1.68
N VAL A 14 0.47 13.01 -2.37
CA VAL A 14 0.76 11.66 -2.84
C VAL A 14 1.58 11.73 -4.12
N LYS A 15 2.67 10.97 -4.17
CA LYS A 15 3.60 10.91 -5.31
C LYS A 15 3.73 9.50 -5.84
N TYR A 16 4.14 9.40 -7.09
CA TYR A 16 4.45 8.12 -7.73
C TYR A 16 5.43 7.31 -6.87
N GLY A 17 5.09 6.05 -6.60
CA GLY A 17 5.85 5.14 -5.74
C GLY A 17 5.48 5.19 -4.26
N ASP A 18 4.60 6.09 -3.83
CA ASP A 18 4.13 6.12 -2.44
C ASP A 18 3.34 4.85 -2.10
N ILE A 19 3.63 4.30 -0.92
CA ILE A 19 2.90 3.16 -0.37
C ILE A 19 1.85 3.71 0.59
N LEU A 20 0.61 3.33 0.39
CA LEU A 20 -0.54 3.78 1.16
C LEU A 20 -1.07 2.61 1.98
N PHE A 21 -1.40 2.86 3.24
CA PHE A 21 -1.99 1.87 4.15
C PHE A 21 -3.27 2.41 4.76
N THR A 22 -4.32 1.59 4.83
CA THR A 22 -5.52 1.91 5.61
C THR A 22 -5.24 1.80 7.11
N THR A 23 -5.77 2.71 7.92
CA THR A 23 -5.50 2.69 9.38
C THR A 23 -6.47 1.84 10.18
N SER A 24 -7.66 1.57 9.64
CA SER A 24 -8.78 1.03 10.39
C SER A 24 -9.60 0.05 9.54
N SER A 25 -10.18 -0.98 10.17
CA SER A 25 -11.16 -1.88 9.55
C SER A 25 -12.10 -2.51 10.60
N GLU A 26 -13.12 -3.21 10.15
CA GLU A 26 -14.04 -4.01 10.98
C GLU A 26 -13.43 -5.37 11.35
N THR A 27 -12.53 -5.89 10.50
CA THR A 27 -11.82 -7.14 10.77
C THR A 27 -10.31 -6.93 10.93
N PRO A 28 -9.62 -7.74 11.76
CA PRO A 28 -8.17 -7.69 11.87
C PRO A 28 -7.46 -8.00 10.55
N ASN A 29 -8.08 -8.79 9.67
CA ASN A 29 -7.47 -9.24 8.42
C ASN A 29 -7.47 -8.15 7.34
N GLU A 30 -8.30 -7.13 7.48
CA GLU A 30 -8.45 -6.05 6.49
C GLU A 30 -7.79 -4.74 6.94
N VAL A 31 -7.38 -4.62 8.20
CA VAL A 31 -6.65 -3.43 8.67
C VAL A 31 -5.26 -3.36 8.04
N GLY A 32 -4.77 -2.16 7.74
CA GLY A 32 -3.45 -1.99 7.12
C GLY A 32 -3.36 -2.50 5.71
N MET A 33 -4.47 -2.54 4.97
CA MET A 33 -4.43 -2.92 3.57
C MET A 33 -3.57 -1.94 2.79
N SER A 34 -2.70 -2.46 1.93
CA SER A 34 -1.67 -1.67 1.25
C SER A 34 -1.95 -1.45 -0.22
N SER A 35 -1.54 -0.30 -0.75
CA SER A 35 -1.46 -0.04 -2.19
C SER A 35 -0.19 0.73 -2.53
N VAL A 36 0.30 0.58 -3.76
CA VAL A 36 1.40 1.41 -4.28
C VAL A 36 0.83 2.34 -5.33
N TRP A 37 1.05 3.64 -5.17
CA TRP A 37 0.55 4.66 -6.08
C TRP A 37 1.42 4.73 -7.34
N LEU A 38 0.91 4.18 -8.45
CA LEU A 38 1.63 4.11 -9.73
C LEU A 38 1.16 5.14 -10.76
N GLU A 39 0.30 6.07 -10.35
CA GLU A 39 -0.22 7.12 -11.21
C GLU A 39 0.68 8.36 -11.15
N ASN A 40 0.92 8.99 -12.30
CA ASN A 40 1.66 10.25 -12.37
C ASN A 40 0.69 11.44 -12.45
N LYS A 41 -0.11 11.62 -11.39
CA LYS A 41 -1.09 12.71 -11.27
C LYS A 41 -0.65 13.69 -10.20
N ARG A 42 -0.87 14.99 -10.47
CA ARG A 42 -0.63 16.09 -9.52
C ARG A 42 -1.90 16.36 -8.71
N ASN A 43 -1.74 17.12 -7.62
CA ASN A 43 -2.85 17.56 -6.76
C ASN A 43 -3.63 16.38 -6.17
N ILE A 44 -2.93 15.30 -5.85
CA ILE A 44 -3.48 14.15 -5.13
C ILE A 44 -2.94 14.22 -3.70
N TYR A 45 -3.83 14.12 -2.72
CA TYR A 45 -3.49 14.30 -1.31
C TYR A 45 -3.99 13.11 -0.50
N LEU A 46 -3.24 12.77 0.56
CA LEU A 46 -3.63 11.75 1.52
C LEU A 46 -4.86 12.20 2.31
N ASN A 47 -5.83 11.30 2.44
CA ASN A 47 -6.93 11.48 3.39
C ASN A 47 -6.51 11.13 4.82
N SER A 48 -7.39 11.37 5.79
CA SER A 48 -7.14 11.09 7.21
C SER A 48 -7.30 9.62 7.61
N PHE A 49 -7.72 8.74 6.69
CA PHE A 49 -7.97 7.31 6.96
C PHE A 49 -6.85 6.39 6.45
N CYS A 50 -5.84 6.99 5.81
CA CYS A 50 -4.66 6.32 5.33
C CYS A 50 -3.41 7.02 5.86
N PHE A 51 -2.32 6.27 6.00
CA PHE A 51 -1.00 6.88 6.03
C PHE A 51 -0.18 6.46 4.82
N GLY A 52 0.65 7.38 4.35
CA GLY A 52 1.62 7.12 3.29
C GLY A 52 3.02 6.87 3.84
N TYR A 53 3.77 6.05 3.12
CA TYR A 53 5.20 5.89 3.27
C TYR A 53 5.89 6.05 1.92
N ARG A 54 6.85 6.98 1.87
CA ARG A 54 7.65 7.25 0.67
C ARG A 54 9.01 6.59 0.83
N ILE A 55 9.23 5.55 0.04
CA ILE A 55 10.49 4.83 0.01
C ILE A 55 11.57 5.72 -0.61
N ASN A 56 12.75 5.76 0.02
CA ASN A 56 13.91 6.52 -0.46
C ASN A 56 15.07 5.62 -0.94
N ILE A 57 14.73 4.42 -1.40
CA ILE A 57 15.64 3.45 -2.03
C ILE A 57 15.02 2.95 -3.33
N THR A 58 15.85 2.45 -4.25
CA THR A 58 15.36 1.80 -5.47
C THR A 58 14.68 0.48 -5.13
N ILE A 59 13.44 0.30 -5.57
CA ILE A 59 12.66 -0.91 -5.40
C ILE A 59 11.78 -1.14 -6.64
N ASN A 60 11.48 -2.40 -6.97
CA ASN A 60 10.43 -2.68 -7.94
C ASN A 60 9.05 -2.52 -7.27
N TYR A 61 8.24 -1.60 -7.77
CA TYR A 61 6.96 -1.27 -7.14
C TYR A 61 5.91 -2.39 -7.23
N TYR A 62 5.91 -3.18 -8.31
CA TYR A 62 5.01 -4.33 -8.42
C TYR A 62 5.37 -5.39 -7.38
N TYR A 63 6.66 -5.73 -7.28
CA TYR A 63 7.14 -6.61 -6.20
C TYR A 63 6.68 -6.13 -4.83
N MET A 64 6.86 -4.84 -4.53
CA MET A 64 6.48 -4.27 -3.25
C MET A 64 4.96 -4.34 -3.02
N ALA A 65 4.15 -4.04 -4.03
CA ALA A 65 2.69 -4.15 -3.95
C ALA A 65 2.24 -5.58 -3.62
N TYR A 66 2.84 -6.58 -4.25
CA TYR A 66 2.55 -7.99 -3.97
C TYR A 66 3.08 -8.45 -2.62
N TYR A 67 4.32 -8.09 -2.28
CA TYR A 67 4.95 -8.48 -1.02
C TYR A 67 4.16 -7.99 0.20
N LEU A 68 3.70 -6.73 0.17
CA LEU A 68 2.89 -6.15 1.25
C LEU A 68 1.49 -6.79 1.37
N ARG A 69 1.03 -7.48 0.33
CA ARG A 69 -0.22 -8.26 0.34
C ARG A 69 0.00 -9.75 0.60
N ALA A 70 1.24 -10.22 0.58
CA ALA A 70 1.55 -11.61 0.86
C ALA A 70 1.34 -11.96 2.34
N ASP A 71 0.94 -13.20 2.62
CA ASP A 71 0.64 -13.68 3.97
C ASP A 71 1.79 -13.44 4.96
N VAL A 72 3.05 -13.53 4.51
CA VAL A 72 4.22 -13.28 5.36
C VAL A 72 4.21 -11.88 5.96
N PHE A 73 3.87 -10.86 5.18
CA PHE A 73 3.77 -9.48 5.66
C PHE A 73 2.43 -9.23 6.35
N ARG A 74 1.32 -9.71 5.76
CA ARG A 74 -0.03 -9.52 6.30
C ARG A 74 -0.19 -10.10 7.70
N ARG A 75 0.43 -11.25 8.01
CA ARG A 75 0.43 -11.79 9.38
C ARG A 75 1.04 -10.83 10.39
N ASN A 76 2.16 -10.17 10.07
CA ASN A 76 2.75 -9.17 10.95
C ASN A 76 1.81 -7.98 11.15
N ILE A 77 1.11 -7.53 10.10
CA ILE A 77 0.11 -6.45 10.22
C ILE A 77 -1.06 -6.87 11.10
N CYS A 78 -1.62 -8.06 10.90
CA CYS A 78 -2.75 -8.55 11.70
C CYS A 78 -2.41 -8.64 13.19
N LEU A 79 -1.17 -9.00 13.54
CA LEU A 79 -0.69 -9.03 14.94
C LEU A 79 -0.63 -7.64 15.59
N LEU A 80 -0.52 -6.57 14.81
CA LEU A 80 -0.53 -5.19 15.29
C LEU A 80 -1.94 -4.61 15.39
N ALA A 81 -2.97 -5.32 14.92
CA ALA A 81 -4.35 -4.87 14.96
C ALA A 81 -4.86 -4.77 16.40
N GLN A 82 -5.39 -3.61 16.78
CA GLN A 82 -5.93 -3.37 18.12
C GLN A 82 -7.37 -2.86 18.04
N GLY A 83 -8.26 -3.44 18.82
CA GLY A 83 -9.67 -3.06 18.87
C GLY A 83 -10.58 -4.26 19.12
N ILE A 84 -11.89 -3.99 19.13
CA ILE A 84 -12.94 -5.01 19.31
C ILE A 84 -13.91 -4.95 18.13
N SER A 85 -14.67 -3.85 18.01
CA SER A 85 -15.61 -3.63 16.91
C SER A 85 -14.98 -2.91 15.71
N ARG A 86 -13.96 -2.09 15.95
CA ARG A 86 -13.10 -1.51 14.93
C ARG A 86 -11.65 -1.72 15.32
N TYR A 87 -10.90 -2.33 14.42
CA TYR A 87 -9.48 -2.55 14.56
C TYR A 87 -8.73 -1.40 13.95
N ASN A 88 -7.68 -0.95 14.65
CA ASN A 88 -6.78 0.10 14.21
C ASN A 88 -5.34 -0.39 14.26
N ILE A 89 -4.48 0.24 13.47
CA ILE A 89 -3.03 0.02 13.52
C ILE A 89 -2.28 1.32 13.73
N SER A 90 -1.20 1.23 14.50
CA SER A 90 -0.27 2.35 14.68
C SER A 90 0.71 2.39 13.52
N LYS A 91 0.79 3.55 12.83
CA LYS A 91 1.82 3.82 11.81
C LYS A 91 3.22 3.45 12.31
N ASN A 92 3.59 3.90 13.50
CA ASN A 92 4.94 3.67 14.04
C ASN A 92 5.23 2.19 14.20
N LYS A 93 4.26 1.40 14.67
CA LYS A 93 4.42 -0.05 14.80
C LYS A 93 4.54 -0.75 13.45
N VAL A 94 3.84 -0.28 12.42
CA VAL A 94 4.01 -0.79 11.05
C VAL A 94 5.42 -0.49 10.54
N MET A 95 5.96 0.69 10.83
CA MET A 95 7.32 1.06 10.42
C MET A 95 8.42 0.25 11.12
N ASP A 96 8.12 -0.35 12.28
CA ASP A 96 9.04 -1.23 13.00
C ASP A 96 9.10 -2.67 12.43
N ILE A 97 8.24 -3.00 11.45
CA ILE A 97 8.23 -4.33 10.82
C ILE A 97 9.48 -4.48 9.94
N ASN A 98 10.31 -5.46 10.27
CA ASN A 98 11.40 -5.89 9.41
C ASN A 98 10.84 -6.62 8.18
N ILE A 99 11.32 -6.20 7.00
CA ILE A 99 10.98 -6.83 5.73
C ILE A 99 12.22 -7.46 5.10
N PHE A 100 12.00 -8.53 4.35
CA PHE A 100 13.02 -9.09 3.48
C PHE A 100 12.95 -8.38 2.13
N LEU A 101 14.07 -7.82 1.68
CA LEU A 101 14.16 -7.14 0.39
C LEU A 101 15.24 -7.81 -0.47
N PRO A 102 14.86 -8.61 -1.49
CA PRO A 102 15.81 -9.28 -2.36
C PRO A 102 16.50 -8.28 -3.30
N GLN A 103 17.44 -8.75 -4.11
CA GLN A 103 18.13 -7.90 -5.09
C GLN A 103 17.17 -7.38 -6.17
N ASN A 104 17.42 -6.18 -6.70
CA ASN A 104 16.51 -5.51 -7.65
C ASN A 104 16.14 -6.36 -8.89
N ASN A 105 17.07 -7.17 -9.38
CA ASN A 105 16.80 -8.08 -10.50
C ASN A 105 15.75 -9.15 -10.14
N GLU A 106 15.86 -9.72 -8.94
CA GLU A 106 14.91 -10.71 -8.44
C GLU A 106 13.54 -10.08 -8.16
N GLN A 107 13.52 -8.90 -7.53
CA GLN A 107 12.28 -8.14 -7.35
C GLN A 107 11.59 -7.89 -8.70
N THR A 108 12.35 -7.50 -9.73
CA THR A 108 11.80 -7.25 -11.07
C THR A 108 11.19 -8.51 -11.69
N LYS A 109 11.88 -9.64 -11.59
CA LYS A 109 11.36 -10.93 -12.10
C LYS A 109 10.06 -11.32 -11.39
N ILE A 110 10.03 -11.25 -10.07
CA ILE A 110 8.86 -11.62 -9.26
C ILE A 110 7.69 -10.67 -9.54
N GLY A 111 7.94 -9.36 -9.49
CA GLY A 111 6.91 -8.33 -9.71
C GLY A 111 6.27 -8.45 -11.09
N ASN A 112 7.07 -8.63 -12.15
CA ASN A 112 6.57 -8.79 -13.50
C ASN A 112 5.77 -10.09 -13.68
N LEU A 113 6.24 -11.20 -13.11
CA LEU A 113 5.53 -12.48 -13.17
C LEU A 113 4.13 -12.37 -12.55
N LEU A 114 4.03 -11.84 -11.34
CA LEU A 114 2.75 -11.70 -10.65
C LEU A 114 1.81 -10.73 -11.37
N LEU A 115 2.35 -9.62 -11.90
CA LEU A 115 1.58 -8.69 -12.73
C LEU A 115 1.02 -9.35 -13.99
N THR A 116 1.82 -10.17 -14.68
CA THR A 116 1.36 -10.92 -15.85
C THR A 116 0.24 -11.89 -15.49
N LEU A 117 0.36 -12.59 -14.36
CA LEU A 117 -0.69 -13.52 -13.89
C LEU A 117 -1.99 -12.78 -13.57
N ASP A 118 -1.93 -11.67 -12.85
CA ASP A 118 -3.13 -10.86 -12.54
C ASP A 118 -3.81 -10.34 -13.80
N ASN A 119 -3.03 -9.87 -14.79
CA ASN A 119 -3.56 -9.42 -16.07
C ASN A 119 -4.24 -10.57 -16.83
N LEU A 120 -3.66 -11.77 -16.82
CA LEU A 120 -4.23 -12.94 -17.47
C LEU A 120 -5.54 -13.39 -16.81
N LEU A 121 -5.59 -13.41 -15.47
CA LEU A 121 -6.78 -13.72 -14.69
C LEU A 121 -7.88 -12.69 -14.94
N THR A 122 -7.53 -11.41 -14.90
CA THR A 122 -8.45 -10.30 -15.18
C THR A 122 -9.03 -10.40 -16.59
N LEU A 123 -8.22 -10.80 -17.59
CA LEU A 123 -8.67 -11.00 -18.96
C LEU A 123 -9.66 -12.18 -19.06
N HIS A 124 -9.37 -13.30 -18.40
CA HIS A 124 -10.27 -14.46 -18.40
C HIS A 124 -11.61 -14.19 -17.70
N GLN A 125 -11.64 -13.40 -16.63
CA GLN A 125 -12.87 -13.07 -15.90
C GLN A 125 -13.80 -12.10 -16.63
N ARG A 126 -13.31 -11.44 -17.69
CA ARG A 126 -14.10 -10.51 -18.52
C ARG A 126 -14.75 -11.19 -19.74
N MET A 127 -14.36 -12.43 -20.03
CA MET A 127 -14.98 -13.27 -21.05
C MET A 127 -16.13 -14.06 -20.44
#